data_AF-A0A7T8HK92-F1
#
_entry.id   AF-A0A7T8HK92-F1
#
_cell.length_a   1.000
_cell.length_b   1.000
_cell.length_c   1.000
_cell.angle_alpha   90.00
_cell.angle_beta   90.00
_cell.angle_gamma   90.00
#
_symmetry.space_group_name_H-M   'P 1'
#
loop_
_entity.id
_entity.type
_entity.pdbx_description
1 polymer ?
#
loop_
_entity_poly.entity_id
_entity_poly.type
_entity_poly.pdbx_seq_one_letter_code
_entity_poly.pdbx_strand_id
1 'polypeptide(L)' 'RVEELSSDLHSQLKERIKSFVAFSIALDESTDVADTAQFAIFIRGVDASLN' A
#
# COMPACT_ATOMS: atom_id res chain seq x y z
N ARG A 1 7.51 -1.90 -18.44
CA ARG A 1 6.34 -2.72 -18.00
C ARG A 1 6.22 -2.75 -16.47
N VAL A 2 7.12 -3.40 -15.73
CA VAL A 2 7.06 -3.40 -14.24
C VAL A 2 7.32 -2.01 -13.66
N GLU A 3 8.29 -1.28 -14.21
CA GLU A 3 8.62 0.09 -13.79
C GLU A 3 7.50 1.10 -14.06
N GLU A 4 6.85 1.00 -15.22
CA GLU A 4 5.69 1.82 -15.60
C GLU A 4 4.51 1.58 -14.67
N LEU A 5 4.20 0.30 -14.41
CA LEU A 5 3.16 -0.08 -13.44
C LEU A 5 3.48 0.41 -12.02
N SER A 6 4.76 0.36 -11.61
CA SER A 6 5.22 0.89 -10.33
C SER A 6 5.04 2.41 -10.24
N SER A 7 5.38 3.14 -11.31
CA SER A 7 5.17 4.59 -11.40
C SER A 7 3.69 4.96 -11.29
N ASP A 8 2.82 4.23 -11.98
CA ASP A 8 1.38 4.47 -11.94
C ASP A 8 0.79 4.19 -10.54
N LEU A 9 1.18 3.08 -9.91
CA LEU A 9 0.81 2.76 -8.53
C LEU A 9 1.29 3.82 -7.55
N HIS A 10 2.52 4.31 -7.72
CA HIS A 10 3.07 5.37 -6.89
C HIS A 10 2.29 6.67 -7.04
N SER A 11 1.92 7.04 -8.28
CA SER A 11 1.13 8.24 -8.55
C SER A 11 -0.26 8.16 -7.92
N GLN A 12 -0.96 7.04 -8.14
CA GLN A 12 -2.30 6.80 -7.56
C GLN A 12 -2.28 6.79 -6.03
N LEU A 13 -1.28 6.17 -5.43
CA LEU A 13 -1.11 6.15 -3.99
C LEU A 13 -0.87 7.57 -3.45
N LYS A 14 0.01 8.34 -4.08
CA LYS A 14 0.33 9.72 -3.70
C LYS A 14 -0.89 10.64 -3.83
N GLU A 15 -1.77 10.38 -4.80
CA GLU A 15 -3.01 11.11 -4.95
C GLU A 15 -4.04 10.75 -3.88
N ARG A 16 -4.24 9.45 -3.60
CA ARG A 16 -5.17 8.97 -2.56
C ARG A 16 -4.76 9.36 -1.14
N ILE A 17 -3.46 9.37 -0.82
CA ILE A 17 -3.01 9.72 0.54
C ILE A 17 -3.35 11.18 0.87
N LYS A 18 -3.40 12.08 -0.13
CA LYS A 18 -3.76 13.50 0.10
C LYS A 18 -5.17 13.69 0.64
N SER A 19 -6.10 12.77 0.38
CA SER A 19 -7.47 12.84 0.87
C SER A 19 -7.67 12.17 2.22
N PHE A 20 -6.66 11.48 2.76
CA PHE A 20 -6.76 10.82 4.05
C PHE A 20 -6.58 11.82 5.20
N VAL A 21 -7.52 11.81 6.14
CA VAL A 21 -7.43 12.54 7.42
C VAL A 21 -6.52 11.82 8.40
N ALA A 22 -6.53 10.48 8.35
CA ALA A 22 -5.64 9.62 9.12
C ALA A 22 -5.26 8.39 8.29
N PHE A 23 -4.09 7.82 8.56
CA PHE A 23 -3.66 6.57 7.94
C PHE A 23 -2.89 5.69 8.93
N SER A 24 -2.87 4.39 8.65
CA SER A 24 -2.04 3.40 9.34
C SER A 24 -1.32 2.52 8.33
N ILE A 25 -0.11 2.08 8.67
CA ILE A 25 0.68 1.15 7.88
C ILE A 25 0.89 -0.12 8.70
N ALA A 26 0.63 -1.27 8.09
CA ALA A 26 0.99 -2.57 8.64
C ALA A 26 1.99 -3.25 7.72
N LEU A 27 3.02 -3.87 8.32
CA LEU A 27 4.03 -4.65 7.63
C LEU A 27 3.82 -6.10 8.02
N ASP A 28 3.79 -6.98 7.04
CA ASP A 28 3.70 -8.43 7.25
C ASP A 28 4.83 -9.11 6.50
N GLU A 29 5.64 -9.85 7.25
CA GLU A 29 6.70 -10.69 6.69
C GLU A 29 6.28 -12.13 6.89
N SER A 30 6.16 -12.86 5.79
CA SER A 30 5.76 -14.26 5.78
C SER A 30 6.69 -15.05 4.88
N THR A 31 6.67 -16.37 5.00
CA THR A 31 7.33 -17.27 4.05
C THR A 31 6.27 -17.98 3.21
N ASP A 32 6.51 -18.06 1.90
CA ASP A 32 5.65 -18.83 1.00
C ASP A 32 5.83 -20.35 1.21
N VAL A 33 5.06 -21.13 0.46
CA VAL A 33 5.14 -22.60 0.52
C VAL A 33 6.50 -23.18 0.09
N ALA A 34 7.35 -22.36 -0.53
CA ALA A 34 8.70 -22.70 -0.96
C ALA A 34 9.77 -22.06 -0.05
N ASP A 35 9.40 -21.60 1.16
CA ASP A 35 10.30 -20.95 2.13
C ASP A 35 10.93 -19.66 1.60
N THR A 36 10.30 -19.02 0.62
CA THR A 36 10.72 -17.72 0.10
C THR A 36 10.11 -16.62 0.95
N ALA A 37 10.94 -15.75 1.51
CA ALA A 37 10.48 -14.60 2.27
C ALA A 37 9.65 -13.65 1.37
N GLN A 38 8.45 -13.34 1.82
CA GLN A 38 7.53 -12.38 1.24
C GLN A 38 7.34 -11.21 2.22
N PHE A 39 7.36 -9.99 1.69
CA PHE A 39 7.14 -8.78 2.47
C PHE A 39 5.96 -8.00 1.90
N ALA A 40 4.91 -7.85 2.70
CA ALA A 40 3.69 -7.14 2.33
C ALA A 40 3.57 -5.83 3.13
N ILE A 41 3.16 -4.77 2.44
CA ILE A 41 2.89 -3.46 3.03
C ILE A 41 1.40 -3.17 2.83
N PHE A 42 0.68 -3.00 3.92
CA PHE A 42 -0.73 -2.62 3.91
C PHE A 42 -0.87 -1.15 4.33
N ILE A 43 -1.53 -0.35 3.50
CA ILE A 43 -1.82 1.06 3.78
C ILE A 43 -3.34 1.20 3.95
N ARG A 44 -3.77 1.61 5.13
CA ARG A 44 -5.18 1.93 5.42
C ARG A 44 -5.31 3.43 5.61
N GLY A 45 -6.18 4.07 4.84
CA GLY A 45 -6.53 5.47 4.98
C GLY A 45 -7.98 5.64 5.41
N VAL A 46 -8.26 6.73 6.13
CA VAL A 46 -9.61 7.18 6.46
C VAL A 46 -9.79 8.55 5.82
N ASP A 47 -10.84 8.72 5.01
CA ASP A 47 -11.19 10.01 4.43
C ASP A 47 -12.03 10.86 5.41
N ALA A 48 -12.23 12.14 5.06
CA ALA A 48 -12.98 13.07 5.91
C ALA A 48 -14.48 12.76 5.99
N SER A 49 -15.01 11.93 5.08
CA SER A 49 -16.42 11.53 5.04
C SER A 49 -16.76 10.36 5.97
N LEU A 50 -15.75 9.72 6.58
CA LEU A 50 -15.87 8.76 7.68
C LEU A 50 -17.05 7.79 7.52
N ASN A 51 -16.97 6.94 6.48
CA ASN A 51 -17.70 5.67 6.43
C ASN A 51 -16.84 4.55 7.04
#